data_AF-A0A3S9ZG68-F1
#
_entry.id   AF-A0A3S9ZG68-F1
#
_cell.length_a   1.000
_cell.length_b   1.000
_cell.length_c   1.000
_cell.angle_alpha   90.00
_cell.angle_beta   90.00
_cell.angle_gamma   90.00
#
_symmetry.space_group_name_H-M   'P 1'
#
loop_
_entity.id
_entity.type
_entity.pdbx_description
1 polymer ?
#
loop_
_entity_poly.entity_id
_entity_poly.type
_entity_poly.pdbx_seq_one_letter_code
_entity_poly.pdbx_strand_id
1 'polypeptide(L)'
;MTQPPQEGFGAPQERSPQQPPQQPSQQSPQQQPPPPQQPPQPPQAPPQPPSPPGTPPPPQGPPAGQPGYGYPQAPPPPHQPGPYAQPGPYAQPGPYAQPGPYGQPGGGYGPQQPGPYGAPQQPGPYAPTGHGYPQQPPYPGAPGAPQGGFRTPFKGRPALVAGAVVAALAVIGAGVFAVTRGGDDDGGKPAVARSDDAKASPSASASASADSRDGEGGSGAEDLNSGRRAGESKVLWYKEAPAVPGSGADAPGMWISGKTAVKAAYKQVFGYGTADGEPAWATITLPQKICAATPDASTDGKIVVAYESGTSDRAKCNQLQQIDLATGKKGWKTQLPEGALFDSTLTVGLSVTGRTLMVGRSQSGVAYDVDSGAKLFDKTKYGEACFPTAFAGGGKLLSVASCGAGGSNAHDELQELDPASGKARWTHRIDKGWTVARVYSVDPLVVYSTNRDKKTWNISTFGSGGAIRSQVSVQEDFAPLCGLAILNRDLQGCKGVAADADTLYLPTRATTGPNEIVAVSLASGKEKWRVKSPADESMLPVRAEGGKLIAYVEPSYDSAGRVVSIATGAAAHTPVKLLQNPMSAARVENGFFSKDFDWVDGRFYLSTTRLTGGAAGKGKLMLAYGK
;
A
#
# COMPACT_ATOMS: atom_id res chain seq x y z
N MET A 1 10.77 15.83 72.53
CA MET A 1 9.39 15.44 72.94
C MET A 1 9.24 13.94 72.73
N THR A 2 8.26 13.29 73.37
CA THR A 2 8.42 11.89 73.82
C THR A 2 7.27 10.98 73.37
N GLN A 3 7.56 9.67 73.32
CA GLN A 3 6.68 8.48 73.19
C GLN A 3 5.56 8.40 74.27
N PRO A 4 4.65 7.39 74.32
CA PRO A 4 4.53 6.08 73.61
C PRO A 4 3.07 5.80 73.09
N PRO A 5 2.49 4.57 72.94
CA PRO A 5 3.04 3.20 72.72
C PRO A 5 2.43 2.37 71.53
N GLN A 6 3.23 1.44 70.96
CA GLN A 6 3.01 -0.03 70.72
C GLN A 6 1.71 -0.57 70.05
N GLU A 7 1.66 -1.68 69.27
CA GLU A 7 2.66 -2.61 68.64
C GLU A 7 2.00 -3.38 67.45
N GLY A 8 2.46 -4.49 66.83
CA GLY A 8 3.50 -5.51 67.12
C GLY A 8 3.75 -6.50 65.97
N PHE A 9 3.95 -7.81 66.25
CA PHE A 9 4.46 -8.83 65.29
C PHE A 9 3.65 -10.17 65.26
N GLY A 10 3.71 -10.89 64.13
CA GLY A 10 3.78 -12.38 64.14
C GLY A 10 2.74 -13.18 63.33
N ALA A 11 3.19 -14.26 62.71
CA ALA A 11 2.42 -15.35 62.06
C ALA A 11 3.35 -16.59 61.92
N PRO A 12 2.91 -17.80 61.47
CA PRO A 12 1.54 -18.31 61.29
C PRO A 12 1.30 -19.64 62.08
N GLN A 13 0.08 -20.21 62.05
CA GLN A 13 -0.11 -21.65 62.27
C GLN A 13 -1.44 -22.21 61.71
N GLU A 14 -1.46 -23.51 61.42
CA GLU A 14 -2.58 -24.25 60.82
C GLU A 14 -3.66 -24.65 61.85
N ARG A 15 -4.92 -24.78 61.41
CA ARG A 15 -5.90 -25.70 62.03
C ARG A 15 -7.11 -26.01 61.15
N SER A 16 -7.33 -27.30 60.95
CA SER A 16 -8.64 -27.96 60.76
C SER A 16 -8.85 -28.90 61.96
N PRO A 17 -10.01 -29.56 62.18
CA PRO A 17 -11.25 -29.58 61.38
C PRO A 17 -12.53 -29.28 62.19
N GLN A 18 -13.68 -29.15 61.51
CA GLN A 18 -15.00 -29.57 62.02
C GLN A 18 -16.04 -29.71 60.88
N GLN A 19 -17.11 -30.49 61.12
CA GLN A 19 -18.15 -30.85 60.13
C GLN A 19 -19.52 -30.19 60.44
N PRO A 20 -20.52 -30.24 59.53
CA PRO A 20 -21.49 -29.14 59.36
C PRO A 20 -22.89 -29.38 59.96
N PRO A 21 -23.70 -28.30 60.09
CA PRO A 21 -25.16 -28.36 60.22
C PRO A 21 -25.85 -28.81 58.90
N GLN A 22 -27.07 -29.32 59.02
CA GLN A 22 -27.85 -29.90 57.91
C GLN A 22 -28.82 -28.89 57.26
N GLN A 23 -29.19 -29.10 55.99
CA GLN A 23 -30.36 -28.49 55.36
C GLN A 23 -31.59 -29.41 55.47
N PRO A 24 -32.82 -28.86 55.60
CA PRO A 24 -34.05 -29.64 55.52
C PRO A 24 -34.37 -30.05 54.08
N SER A 25 -35.10 -31.14 53.92
CA SER A 25 -35.42 -31.77 52.63
C SER A 25 -36.91 -31.64 52.25
N GLN A 26 -37.18 -31.56 50.94
CA GLN A 26 -38.42 -32.07 50.33
C GLN A 26 -38.09 -32.70 48.96
N GLN A 27 -39.02 -33.48 48.43
CA GLN A 27 -38.75 -34.54 47.44
C GLN A 27 -39.10 -34.15 46.00
N SER A 28 -38.41 -34.78 45.05
CA SER A 28 -38.85 -34.96 43.66
C SER A 28 -38.58 -36.41 43.22
N PRO A 29 -39.44 -37.03 42.40
CA PRO A 29 -39.40 -38.47 42.15
C PRO A 29 -38.25 -38.91 41.23
N GLN A 30 -37.79 -40.15 41.43
CA GLN A 30 -36.79 -40.79 40.57
C GLN A 30 -37.37 -41.17 39.20
N GLN A 31 -36.55 -41.05 38.16
CA GLN A 31 -36.75 -41.75 36.88
C GLN A 31 -35.45 -42.49 36.50
N GLN A 32 -35.59 -43.61 35.79
CA GLN A 32 -34.47 -44.50 35.44
C GLN A 32 -33.64 -43.92 34.26
N PRO A 33 -32.33 -44.23 34.18
CA PRO A 33 -31.52 -43.89 33.02
C PRO A 33 -31.96 -44.70 31.77
N PRO A 34 -32.02 -44.08 30.58
CA PRO A 34 -32.35 -44.79 29.34
C PRO A 34 -31.18 -45.67 28.85
N PRO A 35 -31.45 -46.71 28.04
CA PRO A 35 -30.41 -47.56 27.44
C PRO A 35 -29.58 -46.82 26.38
N PRO A 36 -28.34 -47.27 26.10
CA PRO A 36 -27.45 -46.62 25.14
C PRO A 36 -27.98 -46.73 23.70
N GLN A 37 -27.98 -45.60 22.99
CA GLN A 37 -28.41 -45.53 21.58
C GLN A 37 -27.29 -45.99 20.63
N GLN A 38 -27.69 -46.60 19.51
CA GLN A 38 -26.78 -47.01 18.43
C GLN A 38 -26.34 -45.81 17.57
N PRO A 39 -25.21 -45.91 16.82
CA PRO A 39 -24.75 -44.84 15.95
C PRO A 39 -25.75 -44.53 14.81
N PRO A 40 -25.91 -43.25 14.39
CA PRO A 40 -26.75 -42.90 13.25
C PRO A 40 -26.27 -43.51 11.94
N GLN A 41 -27.20 -43.98 11.10
CA GLN A 41 -26.91 -44.30 9.70
C GLN A 41 -26.71 -43.01 8.88
N PRO A 42 -25.88 -43.04 7.80
CA PRO A 42 -25.71 -41.89 6.91
C PRO A 42 -27.00 -41.62 6.12
N PRO A 43 -27.30 -40.34 5.81
CA PRO A 43 -28.51 -39.96 5.07
C PRO A 43 -28.47 -40.44 3.61
N GLN A 44 -29.63 -40.87 3.10
CA GLN A 44 -29.80 -41.19 1.68
C GLN A 44 -29.76 -39.93 0.81
N ALA A 45 -29.24 -40.07 -0.41
CA ALA A 45 -29.20 -38.99 -1.40
C ALA A 45 -30.63 -38.66 -1.93
N PRO A 46 -30.92 -37.38 -2.25
CA PRO A 46 -32.22 -36.99 -2.80
C PRO A 46 -32.41 -37.52 -4.24
N PRO A 47 -33.66 -37.75 -4.69
CA PRO A 47 -33.95 -38.13 -6.07
C PRO A 47 -33.49 -37.06 -7.09
N GLN A 48 -33.00 -37.51 -8.25
CA GLN A 48 -32.71 -36.59 -9.36
C GLN A 48 -34.01 -36.07 -10.02
N PRO A 49 -34.05 -34.81 -10.48
CA PRO A 49 -35.16 -34.30 -11.28
C PRO A 49 -35.20 -34.97 -12.68
N PRO A 50 -36.38 -35.11 -13.30
CA PRO A 50 -36.52 -35.75 -14.60
C PRO A 50 -35.93 -34.90 -15.74
N SER A 51 -35.30 -35.57 -16.71
CA SER A 51 -34.73 -34.95 -17.91
C SER A 51 -35.81 -34.38 -18.86
N PRO A 52 -35.55 -33.26 -19.55
CA PRO A 52 -36.46 -32.76 -20.58
C PRO A 52 -36.49 -33.67 -21.83
N PRO A 53 -37.60 -33.71 -22.59
CA PRO A 53 -37.70 -34.50 -23.83
C PRO A 53 -36.68 -34.09 -24.90
N GLY A 54 -36.13 -35.08 -25.61
CA GLY A 54 -35.13 -34.85 -26.67
C GLY A 54 -35.74 -34.38 -28.00
N THR A 55 -34.97 -33.61 -28.75
CA THR A 55 -35.27 -33.17 -30.12
C THR A 55 -35.09 -34.31 -31.15
N PRO A 56 -35.89 -34.37 -32.23
CA PRO A 56 -35.78 -35.42 -33.24
C PRO A 56 -34.50 -35.31 -34.11
N PRO A 57 -34.01 -36.43 -34.67
CA PRO A 57 -32.79 -36.46 -35.48
C PRO A 57 -33.01 -36.00 -36.94
N PRO A 58 -32.00 -35.41 -37.60
CA PRO A 58 -32.03 -35.14 -39.03
C PRO A 58 -31.80 -36.44 -39.86
N PRO A 59 -32.33 -36.52 -41.10
CA PRO A 59 -32.25 -37.71 -41.94
C PRO A 59 -30.87 -37.93 -42.60
N GLN A 60 -30.62 -39.18 -43.00
CA GLN A 60 -29.41 -39.61 -43.71
C GLN A 60 -29.49 -39.31 -45.23
N GLY A 61 -28.33 -39.21 -45.90
CA GLY A 61 -28.23 -39.08 -47.36
C GLY A 61 -27.30 -40.14 -48.00
N PRO A 62 -27.15 -40.16 -49.34
CA PRO A 62 -26.21 -41.04 -50.05
C PRO A 62 -25.25 -40.27 -51.02
N PRO A 63 -24.29 -40.91 -51.73
CA PRO A 63 -23.16 -41.64 -51.12
C PRO A 63 -21.79 -41.42 -51.82
N ALA A 64 -20.71 -41.66 -51.06
CA ALA A 64 -19.37 -42.19 -51.43
C ALA A 64 -18.56 -41.69 -52.67
N GLY A 65 -17.31 -41.30 -52.42
CA GLY A 65 -16.20 -41.22 -53.39
C GLY A 65 -14.83 -41.05 -52.69
N GLN A 66 -13.75 -41.65 -53.19
CA GLN A 66 -12.37 -41.52 -52.66
C GLN A 66 -11.40 -40.96 -53.75
N PRO A 67 -10.06 -40.95 -53.58
CA PRO A 67 -9.33 -39.90 -52.84
C PRO A 67 -8.26 -39.19 -53.71
N GLY A 68 -7.72 -38.04 -53.24
CA GLY A 68 -6.65 -37.30 -53.94
C GLY A 68 -5.72 -36.52 -53.00
N TYR A 69 -4.44 -36.43 -53.35
CA TYR A 69 -3.37 -35.78 -52.56
C TYR A 69 -3.12 -34.33 -53.03
N GLY A 70 -2.77 -33.41 -52.11
CA GLY A 70 -2.26 -32.07 -52.47
C GLY A 70 -2.05 -31.10 -51.29
N TYR A 71 -0.92 -30.38 -51.31
CA TYR A 71 -0.51 -29.26 -50.45
C TYR A 71 -0.02 -28.11 -51.40
N PRO A 72 0.25 -26.86 -50.97
CA PRO A 72 -0.68 -25.88 -50.36
C PRO A 72 -0.52 -24.43 -50.94
N GLN A 73 -1.46 -23.50 -50.71
CA GLN A 73 -1.16 -22.05 -50.51
C GLN A 73 -2.40 -21.23 -50.08
N ALA A 74 -2.20 -19.94 -49.76
CA ALA A 74 -3.20 -19.02 -49.19
C ALA A 74 -3.43 -17.75 -50.06
N PRO A 75 -4.64 -17.13 -50.04
CA PRO A 75 -4.99 -16.01 -50.92
C PRO A 75 -4.92 -14.59 -50.28
N PRO A 76 -4.65 -13.54 -51.08
CA PRO A 76 -4.81 -12.12 -50.72
C PRO A 76 -6.21 -11.54 -51.08
N PRO A 77 -6.58 -10.30 -50.63
CA PRO A 77 -7.97 -9.80 -50.65
C PRO A 77 -8.38 -8.94 -51.88
N PRO A 78 -9.70 -8.72 -52.12
CA PRO A 78 -10.25 -7.99 -53.29
C PRO A 78 -10.66 -6.51 -53.05
N HIS A 79 -10.94 -5.78 -54.14
CA HIS A 79 -11.40 -4.38 -54.18
C HIS A 79 -12.68 -4.15 -55.05
N GLN A 80 -13.16 -2.90 -55.11
CA GLN A 80 -14.49 -2.44 -55.56
C GLN A 80 -14.65 -2.06 -57.05
N PRO A 81 -15.92 -1.93 -57.52
CA PRO A 81 -16.47 -0.81 -58.31
C PRO A 81 -17.38 0.12 -57.44
N GLY A 82 -17.80 1.33 -57.82
CA GLY A 82 -17.87 1.97 -59.15
C GLY A 82 -17.94 3.52 -59.09
N PRO A 83 -18.48 4.26 -60.10
CA PRO A 83 -17.87 5.53 -60.51
C PRO A 83 -18.73 6.82 -60.60
N TYR A 84 -18.05 7.98 -60.47
CA TYR A 84 -18.23 9.30 -61.13
C TYR A 84 -17.13 10.27 -60.58
N ALA A 85 -16.63 11.35 -61.21
CA ALA A 85 -16.73 11.93 -62.57
C ALA A 85 -15.43 12.73 -62.94
N GLN A 86 -15.52 13.84 -63.70
CA GLN A 86 -14.41 14.66 -64.27
C GLN A 86 -14.87 16.13 -64.50
N PRO A 87 -13.99 17.13 -64.84
CA PRO A 87 -12.55 17.12 -65.20
C PRO A 87 -11.65 17.76 -64.08
N GLY A 88 -10.36 18.13 -64.23
CA GLY A 88 -9.38 18.14 -65.35
C GLY A 88 -9.22 19.51 -66.06
N PRO A 89 -8.07 19.89 -66.68
CA PRO A 89 -6.77 19.20 -66.82
C PRO A 89 -5.59 19.89 -66.04
N TYR A 90 -4.48 19.19 -65.72
CA TYR A 90 -3.18 19.13 -66.44
C TYR A 90 -2.16 18.37 -65.53
N ALA A 91 -0.97 17.85 -65.90
CA ALA A 91 -0.26 17.54 -67.18
C ALA A 91 0.86 16.48 -66.92
N GLN A 92 1.79 16.26 -67.87
CA GLN A 92 2.84 15.20 -67.97
C GLN A 92 3.99 15.72 -68.91
N PRO A 93 5.13 15.01 -69.21
CA PRO A 93 5.78 13.83 -68.61
C PRO A 93 7.34 13.90 -68.43
N GLY A 94 7.95 12.85 -67.85
CA GLY A 94 9.17 12.22 -68.41
C GLY A 94 10.54 12.37 -67.69
N PRO A 95 11.55 11.46 -67.90
CA PRO A 95 12.77 11.37 -67.06
C PRO A 95 14.13 11.32 -67.81
N TYR A 96 15.23 11.16 -67.02
CA TYR A 96 16.61 10.64 -67.31
C TYR A 96 17.83 11.58 -67.12
N ALA A 97 18.90 10.95 -66.59
CA ALA A 97 20.35 11.23 -66.73
C ALA A 97 21.08 12.37 -65.97
N GLN A 98 22.35 12.06 -65.63
CA GLN A 98 23.49 12.89 -65.16
C GLN A 98 24.32 13.34 -66.39
N PRO A 99 25.09 14.46 -66.38
CA PRO A 99 26.33 14.58 -65.57
C PRO A 99 26.70 16.01 -65.04
N GLY A 100 27.81 16.10 -64.29
CA GLY A 100 28.52 17.35 -63.94
C GLY A 100 29.59 17.75 -64.99
N PRO A 101 30.75 18.38 -64.64
CA PRO A 101 31.29 18.65 -63.28
C PRO A 101 31.97 20.02 -63.04
N TYR A 102 32.31 20.30 -61.77
CA TYR A 102 33.54 20.97 -61.26
C TYR A 102 33.59 20.74 -59.72
N GLY A 103 34.67 20.94 -58.96
CA GLY A 103 36.06 21.34 -59.25
C GLY A 103 36.97 21.07 -58.03
N GLN A 104 38.26 21.46 -58.05
CA GLN A 104 39.24 21.19 -56.96
C GLN A 104 40.42 22.21 -56.99
N PRO A 105 41.51 22.17 -56.15
CA PRO A 105 42.31 21.00 -55.66
C PRO A 105 42.41 20.86 -54.12
N GLY A 106 42.88 19.73 -53.55
CA GLY A 106 43.44 18.49 -54.15
C GLY A 106 44.92 18.26 -53.77
N GLY A 107 45.47 17.03 -53.65
CA GLY A 107 44.89 15.67 -53.75
C GLY A 107 44.19 15.21 -52.46
N GLY A 108 44.44 14.04 -51.86
CA GLY A 108 45.37 12.92 -52.13
C GLY A 108 45.58 12.09 -50.84
N TYR A 109 45.96 10.81 -50.80
CA TYR A 109 46.32 9.81 -51.81
C TYR A 109 45.76 8.40 -51.42
N GLY A 110 46.52 7.28 -51.59
CA GLY A 110 46.10 5.89 -51.33
C GLY A 110 47.29 4.92 -51.52
N PRO A 111 47.12 3.62 -51.92
CA PRO A 111 45.90 2.88 -52.34
C PRO A 111 45.71 1.58 -51.47
N GLN A 112 45.16 0.39 -51.83
CA GLN A 112 44.59 -0.23 -53.06
C GLN A 112 43.66 -1.44 -52.71
N GLN A 113 43.27 -2.24 -53.72
CA GLN A 113 42.49 -3.51 -53.74
C GLN A 113 42.89 -4.31 -55.02
N PRO A 114 42.26 -5.43 -55.47
CA PRO A 114 41.39 -6.46 -54.85
C PRO A 114 41.83 -7.95 -55.18
N GLY A 115 41.06 -8.99 -54.79
CA GLY A 115 41.16 -10.34 -55.43
C GLY A 115 40.59 -11.57 -54.66
N PRO A 116 40.02 -12.64 -55.28
CA PRO A 116 39.32 -13.74 -54.56
C PRO A 116 39.70 -15.22 -54.89
N TYR A 117 39.10 -16.16 -54.13
CA TYR A 117 39.08 -17.65 -54.25
C TYR A 117 40.33 -18.49 -53.84
N GLY A 118 40.11 -19.60 -53.09
CA GLY A 118 41.10 -20.68 -52.89
C GLY A 118 40.99 -21.53 -51.60
N ALA A 119 41.19 -22.85 -51.72
CA ALA A 119 41.43 -23.86 -50.66
C ALA A 119 42.44 -24.92 -51.25
N PRO A 120 42.98 -25.97 -50.57
CA PRO A 120 42.71 -26.53 -49.23
C PRO A 120 43.94 -27.01 -48.37
N GLN A 121 43.64 -27.64 -47.21
CA GLN A 121 44.34 -28.67 -46.38
C GLN A 121 45.88 -29.00 -46.41
N GLN A 122 46.43 -29.16 -45.17
CA GLN A 122 47.46 -30.16 -44.69
C GLN A 122 48.95 -30.02 -45.17
N PRO A 123 49.99 -30.66 -44.55
CA PRO A 123 50.09 -31.44 -43.29
C PRO A 123 51.20 -30.98 -42.28
N GLY A 124 51.46 -31.74 -41.20
CA GLY A 124 52.61 -31.60 -40.24
C GLY A 124 53.86 -32.43 -40.62
N PRO A 125 54.74 -32.94 -39.71
CA PRO A 125 54.70 -32.97 -38.22
C PRO A 125 56.06 -32.62 -37.51
N TYR A 126 56.19 -32.82 -36.18
CA TYR A 126 57.31 -33.53 -35.48
C TYR A 126 57.17 -33.47 -33.92
N ALA A 127 57.81 -34.41 -33.19
CA ALA A 127 57.86 -34.53 -31.71
C ALA A 127 59.24 -35.15 -31.28
N PRO A 128 59.60 -35.38 -29.99
CA PRO A 128 59.01 -36.45 -29.15
C PRO A 128 59.01 -36.26 -27.60
N THR A 129 58.64 -37.33 -26.87
CA THR A 129 58.62 -37.57 -25.39
C THR A 129 57.36 -37.08 -24.61
N GLY A 130 56.94 -37.71 -23.50
CA GLY A 130 57.30 -39.07 -23.02
C GLY A 130 56.90 -39.46 -21.57
N HIS A 131 55.97 -40.44 -21.45
CA HIS A 131 55.77 -41.40 -20.32
C HIS A 131 55.33 -40.87 -18.91
N GLY A 132 54.41 -41.51 -18.15
CA GLY A 132 53.57 -42.72 -18.39
C GLY A 132 52.53 -42.99 -17.27
N TYR A 133 51.51 -43.84 -17.53
CA TYR A 133 50.36 -44.19 -16.66
C TYR A 133 50.43 -45.65 -16.11
N PRO A 134 49.54 -46.09 -15.17
CA PRO A 134 48.31 -46.86 -15.53
C PRO A 134 47.07 -46.62 -14.61
N GLN A 135 45.83 -46.40 -15.11
CA GLN A 135 44.72 -47.34 -15.48
C GLN A 135 43.73 -47.80 -14.38
N GLN A 136 42.45 -48.04 -14.77
CA GLN A 136 41.35 -48.66 -13.97
C GLN A 136 41.09 -50.13 -14.40
N PRO A 137 40.25 -50.93 -13.69
CA PRO A 137 38.92 -51.32 -14.22
C PRO A 137 37.79 -51.50 -13.10
N PRO A 138 36.78 -52.43 -13.09
CA PRO A 138 35.35 -52.04 -12.97
C PRO A 138 34.48 -52.73 -11.84
N TYR A 139 33.14 -52.53 -11.93
CA TYR A 139 31.97 -53.09 -11.16
C TYR A 139 32.02 -54.61 -10.77
N PRO A 140 31.13 -55.19 -9.89
CA PRO A 140 29.89 -54.65 -9.25
C PRO A 140 29.69 -54.98 -7.72
N GLY A 141 28.56 -54.59 -7.08
CA GLY A 141 28.02 -55.28 -5.88
C GLY A 141 27.38 -54.42 -4.75
N ALA A 142 26.51 -55.04 -3.93
CA ALA A 142 25.84 -54.51 -2.72
C ALA A 142 25.54 -55.70 -1.74
N PRO A 143 24.92 -55.55 -0.53
CA PRO A 143 24.51 -54.36 0.25
C PRO A 143 25.03 -54.37 1.73
N GLY A 144 24.72 -53.34 2.54
CA GLY A 144 24.91 -53.43 4.01
C GLY A 144 24.72 -52.13 4.82
N ALA A 145 24.04 -52.22 5.97
CA ALA A 145 23.78 -51.16 6.97
C ALA A 145 23.21 -51.80 8.26
N PRO A 146 23.00 -51.09 9.41
CA PRO A 146 23.66 -49.89 9.94
C PRO A 146 24.13 -50.04 11.42
N GLN A 147 25.11 -49.23 11.85
CA GLN A 147 25.36 -48.74 13.23
C GLN A 147 26.63 -47.86 13.21
N GLY A 148 26.90 -46.92 14.11
CA GLY A 148 26.16 -46.44 15.29
C GLY A 148 27.13 -45.81 16.29
N GLY A 149 26.67 -44.91 17.16
CA GLY A 149 27.47 -44.39 18.29
C GLY A 149 27.86 -42.91 18.22
N PHE A 150 27.59 -42.18 19.31
CA PHE A 150 27.78 -40.73 19.46
C PHE A 150 28.61 -40.46 20.71
N ARG A 151 29.76 -39.76 20.60
CA ARG A 151 30.30 -38.75 21.54
C ARG A 151 31.72 -38.26 21.19
N THR A 152 31.96 -36.97 21.46
CA THR A 152 33.23 -36.25 21.29
C THR A 152 34.10 -36.32 22.55
N PRO A 153 35.41 -36.02 22.46
CA PRO A 153 35.92 -34.93 23.31
C PRO A 153 36.90 -33.95 22.64
N PHE A 154 37.03 -32.78 23.26
CA PHE A 154 37.67 -31.56 22.78
C PHE A 154 39.22 -31.58 22.67
N LYS A 155 39.76 -30.78 21.73
CA LYS A 155 40.59 -29.60 22.05
C LYS A 155 40.78 -28.68 20.81
N GLY A 156 40.74 -27.36 21.02
CA GLY A 156 40.94 -26.35 19.96
C GLY A 156 40.00 -25.14 20.06
N ARG A 157 40.49 -24.02 20.62
CA ARG A 157 39.88 -22.68 20.71
C ARG A 157 41.02 -21.66 20.93
N PRO A 158 40.86 -20.34 20.70
CA PRO A 158 39.64 -19.61 20.34
C PRO A 158 39.76 -18.70 19.08
N ALA A 159 38.62 -18.30 18.51
CA ALA A 159 38.43 -17.00 17.87
C ALA A 159 36.93 -16.67 17.81
N LEU A 160 36.55 -15.40 18.01
CA LEU A 160 35.18 -14.90 17.85
C LEU A 160 35.08 -14.11 16.56
N VAL A 161 34.09 -14.43 15.71
CA VAL A 161 33.55 -13.48 14.73
C VAL A 161 32.02 -13.49 14.85
N ALA A 162 31.53 -12.71 15.80
CA ALA A 162 30.15 -12.25 15.83
C ALA A 162 30.19 -10.72 15.72
N GLY A 163 29.60 -10.16 14.66
CA GLY A 163 29.52 -8.71 14.49
C GLY A 163 29.51 -8.24 13.03
N ALA A 164 28.32 -8.00 12.48
CA ALA A 164 28.15 -7.30 11.19
C ALA A 164 26.78 -6.59 11.03
N VAL A 165 26.06 -6.27 12.12
CA VAL A 165 24.72 -5.63 12.05
C VAL A 165 24.52 -4.48 13.07
N VAL A 166 25.61 -3.83 13.50
CA VAL A 166 25.56 -2.67 14.43
C VAL A 166 26.15 -1.38 13.82
N ALA A 167 27.00 -1.50 12.80
CA ALA A 167 27.70 -0.37 12.19
C ALA A 167 26.82 0.65 11.44
N ALA A 168 25.52 0.40 11.27
CA ALA A 168 24.58 1.32 10.62
C ALA A 168 23.86 2.27 11.60
N LEU A 169 23.83 1.99 12.91
CA LEU A 169 23.12 2.81 13.90
C LEU A 169 24.02 3.85 14.61
N ALA A 170 25.34 3.68 14.56
CA ALA A 170 26.28 4.62 15.17
C ALA A 170 26.41 5.97 14.42
N VAL A 171 26.23 5.97 13.09
CA VAL A 171 26.49 7.14 12.23
C VAL A 171 25.40 8.22 12.34
N ILE A 172 24.18 7.85 12.72
CA ILE A 172 23.07 8.81 12.96
C ILE A 172 23.02 9.26 14.44
N GLY A 173 23.52 8.43 15.38
CA GLY A 173 23.55 8.78 16.81
C GLY A 173 24.60 9.82 17.21
N ALA A 174 25.69 9.96 16.46
CA ALA A 174 26.81 10.83 16.85
C ALA A 174 26.65 12.32 16.46
N GLY A 175 25.85 12.63 15.42
CA GLY A 175 25.80 13.97 14.83
C GLY A 175 25.12 15.04 15.68
N VAL A 176 24.30 14.66 16.67
CA VAL A 176 23.47 15.59 17.44
C VAL A 176 24.08 15.94 18.81
N PHE A 177 25.01 15.13 19.33
CA PHE A 177 25.60 15.34 20.67
C PHE A 177 26.82 16.27 20.68
N ALA A 178 27.39 16.59 19.52
CA ALA A 178 28.62 17.38 19.37
C ALA A 178 28.40 18.90 19.21
N VAL A 179 27.14 19.38 19.13
CA VAL A 179 26.80 20.79 18.87
C VAL A 179 26.23 21.50 20.11
N THR A 180 26.13 20.79 21.25
CA THR A 180 25.53 21.31 22.50
C THR A 180 26.53 21.38 23.67
N ARG A 181 27.84 21.41 23.41
CA ARG A 181 28.85 21.59 24.48
C ARG A 181 30.09 22.36 24.03
N GLY A 182 30.19 23.59 24.53
CA GLY A 182 31.28 24.53 24.33
C GLY A 182 30.81 25.94 24.71
N GLY A 183 31.23 26.53 25.82
CA GLY A 183 32.05 25.97 26.91
C GLY A 183 31.67 26.59 28.25
N ASP A 184 32.31 26.14 29.33
CA ASP A 184 32.19 26.74 30.66
C ASP A 184 33.07 27.99 30.77
N ASP A 185 32.63 29.03 31.51
CA ASP A 185 33.44 29.78 32.50
C ASP A 185 32.58 30.84 33.24
N ASP A 186 32.82 30.97 34.55
CA ASP A 186 32.47 32.01 35.55
C ASP A 186 31.22 32.93 35.46
N GLY A 187 30.59 33.24 36.61
CA GLY A 187 29.48 34.22 36.67
C GLY A 187 29.04 34.70 38.06
N GLY A 188 28.36 33.85 38.84
CA GLY A 188 28.09 34.07 40.28
C GLY A 188 26.85 34.88 40.70
N LYS A 189 26.11 34.27 41.65
CA LYS A 189 25.15 34.84 42.64
C LYS A 189 23.72 35.22 42.18
N PRO A 190 22.71 35.20 43.08
CA PRO A 190 21.30 35.18 42.71
C PRO A 190 20.44 36.33 43.27
N ALA A 191 19.20 36.40 42.74
CA ALA A 191 17.97 36.91 43.36
C ALA A 191 17.87 38.39 43.82
N VAL A 192 16.88 39.07 43.24
CA VAL A 192 15.92 39.90 43.99
C VAL A 192 14.57 39.85 43.29
N ALA A 193 13.50 39.65 44.06
CA ALA A 193 12.14 39.91 43.61
C ALA A 193 11.74 41.34 43.99
N ARG A 194 10.97 42.01 43.12
CA ARG A 194 10.10 43.12 43.51
C ARG A 194 8.81 43.07 42.72
N SER A 195 7.71 42.93 43.45
CA SER A 195 6.45 43.59 43.07
C SER A 195 6.60 45.09 43.33
N ASP A 196 5.89 45.91 42.57
CA ASP A 196 5.31 47.17 43.04
C ASP A 196 4.12 47.51 42.13
N ASP A 197 3.09 48.13 42.70
CA ASP A 197 1.72 48.10 42.17
C ASP A 197 1.20 49.46 41.66
N ALA A 198 0.09 49.41 40.94
CA ALA A 198 -0.88 50.48 40.72
C ALA A 198 -0.43 51.85 40.13
N LYS A 199 -0.99 52.17 38.96
CA LYS A 199 -1.96 53.29 38.88
C LYS A 199 -2.96 53.15 37.72
N ALA A 200 -4.23 53.45 37.98
CA ALA A 200 -5.30 53.45 36.99
C ALA A 200 -6.01 54.83 36.93
N SER A 201 -6.46 55.24 35.74
CA SER A 201 -7.41 56.34 35.49
C SER A 201 -7.92 56.27 34.04
N PRO A 202 -9.12 56.80 33.71
CA PRO A 202 -10.07 55.97 32.98
C PRO A 202 -10.78 56.61 31.75
N SER A 203 -11.66 55.81 31.15
CA SER A 203 -12.88 56.18 30.41
C SER A 203 -12.79 56.76 28.99
N ALA A 204 -13.30 55.98 28.02
CA ALA A 204 -14.37 56.40 27.12
C ALA A 204 -15.15 55.14 26.64
N SER A 205 -16.46 55.27 26.37
CA SER A 205 -17.34 54.13 26.07
C SER A 205 -17.89 54.15 24.64
N ALA A 206 -18.00 52.98 24.01
CA ALA A 206 -18.87 52.72 22.87
C ALA A 206 -19.32 51.25 22.90
N SER A 207 -20.58 50.97 22.55
CA SER A 207 -21.26 49.70 22.84
C SER A 207 -21.83 48.99 21.61
N ALA A 208 -21.60 47.69 21.48
CA ALA A 208 -22.45 46.77 20.70
C ALA A 208 -22.29 45.32 21.20
N SER A 209 -23.36 44.53 21.07
CA SER A 209 -23.50 43.12 21.49
C SER A 209 -22.37 42.22 20.94
N ALA A 210 -21.80 41.25 21.65
CA ALA A 210 -22.36 40.23 22.54
C ALA A 210 -23.14 39.11 21.83
N ASP A 211 -22.40 38.08 21.38
CA ASP A 211 -22.87 36.68 21.34
C ASP A 211 -21.66 35.72 21.49
N SER A 212 -21.01 35.79 22.65
CA SER A 212 -20.00 34.81 23.05
C SER A 212 -20.70 33.63 23.71
N ARG A 213 -20.55 32.44 23.12
CA ARG A 213 -20.84 31.17 23.80
C ARG A 213 -19.55 30.38 23.90
N ASP A 214 -19.12 30.13 25.12
CA ASP A 214 -17.86 29.46 25.41
C ASP A 214 -17.90 28.00 24.95
N GLY A 215 -17.14 27.68 23.91
CA GLY A 215 -16.78 26.31 23.57
C GLY A 215 -15.58 25.91 24.42
N GLU A 216 -15.78 25.03 25.40
CA GLU A 216 -14.78 24.67 26.43
C GLU A 216 -13.65 23.77 25.88
N GLY A 217 -12.86 24.31 24.94
CA GLY A 217 -11.68 23.67 24.35
C GLY A 217 -10.48 23.73 25.29
N GLY A 218 -10.22 22.62 25.98
CA GLY A 218 -9.24 22.57 27.08
C GLY A 218 -7.80 22.99 26.73
N SER A 219 -7.36 24.08 27.36
CA SER A 219 -5.98 24.39 27.77
C SER A 219 -4.84 24.12 26.77
N GLY A 220 -4.35 25.17 26.10
CA GLY A 220 -3.00 25.19 25.51
C GLY A 220 -2.89 25.17 23.99
N ALA A 221 -4.00 25.22 23.25
CA ALA A 221 -3.97 25.35 21.80
C ALA A 221 -3.43 26.73 21.37
N GLU A 222 -2.36 26.74 20.58
CA GLU A 222 -1.94 27.87 19.75
C GLU A 222 -3.10 28.23 18.80
N ASP A 223 -3.50 29.51 18.69
CA ASP A 223 -4.56 29.91 17.76
C ASP A 223 -4.06 29.77 16.32
N LEU A 224 -4.43 28.66 15.68
CA LEU A 224 -4.01 28.30 14.33
C LEU A 224 -4.67 29.16 13.24
N ASN A 225 -5.54 30.10 13.61
CA ASN A 225 -6.07 31.16 12.74
C ASN A 225 -5.53 32.57 13.11
N SER A 226 -4.66 32.70 14.12
CA SER A 226 -4.12 33.99 14.53
C SER A 226 -3.35 34.65 13.38
N GLY A 227 -3.60 35.95 13.16
CA GLY A 227 -2.99 36.71 12.06
C GLY A 227 -3.41 36.29 10.64
N ARG A 228 -4.37 35.36 10.48
CA ARG A 228 -4.92 34.94 9.16
C ARG A 228 -5.36 36.15 8.34
N ARG A 229 -4.94 36.21 7.08
CA ARG A 229 -5.26 37.30 6.15
C ARG A 229 -6.56 37.03 5.39
N ALA A 230 -7.17 38.11 4.88
CA ALA A 230 -8.33 37.99 4.01
C ALA A 230 -8.00 37.18 2.74
N GLY A 231 -8.82 36.15 2.45
CA GLY A 231 -8.62 35.26 1.30
C GLY A 231 -7.73 34.03 1.54
N GLU A 232 -7.13 33.89 2.73
CA GLU A 232 -6.54 32.62 3.19
C GLU A 232 -7.65 31.62 3.58
N SER A 233 -7.33 30.34 3.74
CA SER A 233 -8.22 29.34 4.36
C SER A 233 -8.24 29.56 5.88
N LYS A 234 -9.26 29.05 6.56
CA LYS A 234 -9.26 28.83 8.01
C LYS A 234 -8.77 27.42 8.29
N VAL A 235 -8.09 27.22 9.42
CA VAL A 235 -8.23 25.96 10.15
C VAL A 235 -9.66 25.91 10.66
N LEU A 236 -10.48 25.02 10.10
CA LEU A 236 -11.85 24.78 10.57
C LEU A 236 -11.81 24.12 11.96
N TRP A 237 -10.93 23.14 12.10
CA TRP A 237 -10.67 22.43 13.33
C TRP A 237 -9.34 21.67 13.28
N TYR A 238 -8.78 21.44 14.46
CA TYR A 238 -7.62 20.57 14.70
C TYR A 238 -7.98 19.61 15.84
N LYS A 239 -7.52 18.37 15.76
CA LYS A 239 -7.71 17.34 16.78
C LYS A 239 -6.38 16.70 17.14
N GLU A 240 -6.19 16.52 18.44
CA GLU A 240 -5.05 15.83 19.03
C GLU A 240 -5.26 14.30 19.03
N ALA A 241 -4.16 13.55 19.15
CA ALA A 241 -4.15 12.11 19.20
C ALA A 241 -4.48 11.57 20.59
N PRO A 242 -5.08 10.36 20.70
CA PRO A 242 -5.15 9.64 21.97
C PRO A 242 -3.75 9.34 22.50
N ALA A 243 -3.62 9.19 23.83
CA ALA A 243 -2.39 8.75 24.45
C ALA A 243 -2.01 7.33 23.99
N VAL A 244 -0.73 7.12 23.67
CA VAL A 244 -0.18 5.85 23.16
C VAL A 244 1.04 5.40 23.97
N PRO A 245 1.38 4.10 23.96
CA PRO A 245 2.64 3.61 24.54
C PRO A 245 3.87 4.28 23.91
N GLY A 246 5.02 4.24 24.61
CA GLY A 246 6.28 4.85 24.14
C GLY A 246 6.79 4.35 22.78
N SER A 247 6.41 3.13 22.37
CA SER A 247 6.68 2.56 21.04
C SER A 247 5.84 3.19 19.90
N GLY A 248 4.89 4.06 20.23
CA GLY A 248 3.90 4.62 19.32
C GLY A 248 2.74 3.67 19.01
N ALA A 249 1.90 4.06 18.06
CA ALA A 249 0.83 3.23 17.52
C ALA A 249 0.49 3.67 16.08
N ASP A 250 -0.21 2.83 15.34
CA ASP A 250 -0.66 3.16 13.99
C ASP A 250 -1.93 4.03 13.99
N ALA A 251 -2.08 4.86 12.97
CA ALA A 251 -3.29 5.65 12.70
C ALA A 251 -3.80 5.43 11.26
N PRO A 252 -4.17 4.18 10.91
CA PRO A 252 -4.48 3.79 9.54
C PRO A 252 -5.84 4.34 9.09
N GLY A 253 -5.92 4.78 7.84
CA GLY A 253 -7.16 5.23 7.22
C GLY A 253 -7.60 6.64 7.63
N MET A 254 -8.34 7.28 6.73
CA MET A 254 -8.98 8.58 6.88
C MET A 254 -10.08 8.63 5.82
N TRP A 255 -11.33 8.86 6.22
CA TRP A 255 -12.48 8.78 5.30
C TRP A 255 -13.39 9.99 5.48
N ILE A 256 -13.67 10.70 4.40
CA ILE A 256 -14.61 11.83 4.40
C ILE A 256 -15.91 11.37 3.74
N SER A 257 -17.00 11.30 4.49
CA SER A 257 -18.30 10.81 4.04
C SER A 257 -19.38 11.85 4.35
N GLY A 258 -19.66 12.72 3.36
CA GLY A 258 -20.63 13.79 3.46
C GLY A 258 -20.34 14.76 4.62
N LYS A 259 -21.10 14.63 5.70
CA LYS A 259 -20.97 15.48 6.90
C LYS A 259 -19.95 14.97 7.94
N THR A 260 -19.38 13.77 7.74
CA THR A 260 -18.50 13.14 8.73
C THR A 260 -17.09 12.90 8.19
N ALA A 261 -16.07 13.41 8.88
CA ALA A 261 -14.68 13.03 8.72
C ALA A 261 -14.33 11.97 9.77
N VAL A 262 -13.98 10.76 9.33
CA VAL A 262 -13.68 9.62 10.20
C VAL A 262 -12.19 9.33 10.20
N LYS A 263 -11.63 9.08 11.38
CA LYS A 263 -10.22 8.74 11.60
C LYS A 263 -10.07 7.57 12.57
N ALA A 264 -9.25 6.58 12.22
CA ALA A 264 -8.84 5.53 13.15
C ALA A 264 -7.42 5.80 13.68
N ALA A 265 -7.21 5.60 14.98
CA ALA A 265 -5.91 5.76 15.64
C ALA A 265 -5.79 4.95 16.94
N TYR A 266 -4.68 4.25 17.10
CA TYR A 266 -4.41 3.34 18.23
C TYR A 266 -5.54 2.35 18.50
N LYS A 267 -6.38 2.55 19.52
CA LYS A 267 -7.52 1.68 19.86
C LYS A 267 -8.88 2.23 19.44
N GLN A 268 -8.91 3.39 18.78
CA GLN A 268 -10.12 4.19 18.64
C GLN A 268 -10.43 4.55 17.19
N VAL A 269 -11.72 4.69 16.89
CA VAL A 269 -12.21 5.31 15.66
C VAL A 269 -13.09 6.48 16.06
N PHE A 270 -12.79 7.65 15.51
CA PHE A 270 -13.44 8.92 15.80
C PHE A 270 -14.23 9.38 14.56
N GLY A 271 -15.42 9.95 14.77
CA GLY A 271 -16.18 10.65 13.73
C GLY A 271 -16.36 12.12 14.11
N TYR A 272 -15.91 13.02 13.25
CA TYR A 272 -15.96 14.47 13.45
C TYR A 272 -16.84 15.13 12.38
N GLY A 273 -17.55 16.21 12.72
CA GLY A 273 -18.28 17.02 11.75
C GLY A 273 -17.33 17.71 10.76
N THR A 274 -17.63 17.66 9.46
CA THR A 274 -16.76 18.28 8.43
C THR A 274 -16.76 19.81 8.46
N ALA A 275 -17.66 20.44 9.21
CA ALA A 275 -17.75 21.90 9.34
C ALA A 275 -17.02 22.45 10.58
N ASP A 276 -17.13 21.77 11.71
CA ASP A 276 -16.82 22.24 13.07
C ASP A 276 -15.85 21.31 13.83
N GLY A 277 -15.77 20.05 13.42
CA GLY A 277 -14.97 19.02 14.08
C GLY A 277 -15.64 18.44 15.32
N GLU A 278 -16.92 18.76 15.58
CA GLU A 278 -17.63 18.22 16.76
C GLU A 278 -17.89 16.72 16.61
N PRO A 279 -18.05 15.94 17.69
CA PRO A 279 -18.31 14.50 17.61
C PRO A 279 -19.60 14.19 16.84
N ALA A 280 -19.46 13.72 15.59
CA ALA A 280 -20.59 13.33 14.75
C ALA A 280 -21.29 12.07 15.28
N TRP A 281 -20.55 11.24 16.01
CA TRP A 281 -21.02 10.08 16.75
C TRP A 281 -20.02 9.70 17.86
N ALA A 282 -20.45 8.86 18.82
CA ALA A 282 -19.64 8.54 20.00
C ALA A 282 -18.42 7.65 19.65
N THR A 283 -17.22 8.10 20.03
CA THR A 283 -15.93 7.45 19.72
C THR A 283 -15.92 5.94 20.00
N ILE A 284 -15.71 5.16 18.94
CA ILE A 284 -15.65 3.70 19.01
C ILE A 284 -14.31 3.30 19.62
N THR A 285 -14.32 2.75 20.82
CA THR A 285 -13.13 2.15 21.43
C THR A 285 -13.14 0.63 21.26
N LEU A 286 -12.03 0.07 20.81
CA LEU A 286 -11.81 -1.36 20.58
C LEU A 286 -10.93 -1.97 21.68
N PRO A 287 -10.99 -3.30 21.92
CA PRO A 287 -10.23 -3.94 22.99
C PRO A 287 -8.70 -3.77 22.87
N GLN A 288 -8.15 -3.84 21.64
CA GLN A 288 -6.72 -3.73 21.36
C GLN A 288 -6.43 -2.79 20.19
N LYS A 289 -5.15 -2.58 19.87
CA LYS A 289 -4.77 -1.64 18.81
C LYS A 289 -5.23 -2.11 17.44
N ILE A 290 -5.73 -1.16 16.66
CA ILE A 290 -5.99 -1.25 15.24
C ILE A 290 -4.65 -1.44 14.54
N CYS A 291 -4.61 -2.38 13.61
CA CYS A 291 -3.40 -2.83 12.93
C CYS A 291 -3.60 -2.92 11.40
N ALA A 292 -4.85 -2.86 10.93
CA ALA A 292 -5.19 -2.53 9.55
C ALA A 292 -6.58 -1.87 9.48
N ALA A 293 -6.83 -1.11 8.42
CA ALA A 293 -8.15 -0.58 8.07
C ALA A 293 -8.32 -0.63 6.54
N THR A 294 -9.56 -0.76 6.05
CA THR A 294 -9.84 -0.69 4.60
C THR A 294 -9.50 0.72 4.07
N PRO A 295 -8.60 0.87 3.07
CA PRO A 295 -8.24 2.19 2.54
C PRO A 295 -9.46 2.96 2.06
N ASP A 296 -10.29 2.28 1.26
CA ASP A 296 -11.54 2.78 0.71
C ASP A 296 -12.74 2.31 1.55
N ALA A 297 -13.87 3.02 1.39
CA ALA A 297 -15.17 2.55 1.87
C ALA A 297 -15.87 1.69 0.80
N SER A 298 -16.81 0.87 1.24
CA SER A 298 -17.83 0.29 0.35
C SER A 298 -18.73 1.38 -0.25
N THR A 299 -19.45 1.01 -1.31
CA THR A 299 -20.36 1.90 -2.07
C THR A 299 -21.46 2.57 -1.25
N ASP A 300 -21.74 2.03 -0.06
CA ASP A 300 -22.77 2.47 0.89
C ASP A 300 -22.17 2.95 2.23
N GLY A 301 -20.88 3.33 2.24
CA GLY A 301 -20.28 4.07 3.34
C GLY A 301 -19.83 3.24 4.55
N LYS A 302 -19.59 1.94 4.38
CA LYS A 302 -19.04 1.06 5.43
C LYS A 302 -17.55 0.82 5.24
N ILE A 303 -16.81 0.81 6.34
CA ILE A 303 -15.39 0.41 6.42
C ILE A 303 -15.23 -0.79 7.35
N VAL A 304 -14.08 -1.46 7.29
CA VAL A 304 -13.70 -2.52 8.23
C VAL A 304 -12.33 -2.23 8.81
N VAL A 305 -12.22 -2.35 10.13
CA VAL A 305 -10.94 -2.29 10.85
C VAL A 305 -10.57 -3.68 11.37
N ALA A 306 -9.29 -4.02 11.27
CA ALA A 306 -8.70 -5.15 11.97
C ALA A 306 -7.94 -4.64 13.20
N TYR A 307 -8.17 -5.28 14.34
CA TYR A 307 -7.47 -5.01 15.59
C TYR A 307 -6.87 -6.29 16.19
N GLU A 308 -5.95 -6.12 17.12
CA GLU A 308 -5.17 -7.22 17.67
C GLU A 308 -5.94 -8.17 18.61
N SER A 309 -5.54 -9.43 18.62
CA SER A 309 -6.06 -10.46 19.53
C SER A 309 -5.56 -10.35 20.99
N GLY A 310 -4.65 -9.42 21.29
CA GLY A 310 -3.99 -9.30 22.59
C GLY A 310 -3.04 -8.10 22.66
N THR A 311 -2.08 -8.13 23.59
CA THR A 311 -1.09 -7.05 23.85
C THR A 311 0.38 -7.47 23.68
N SER A 312 0.65 -8.75 23.40
CA SER A 312 2.02 -9.26 23.23
C SER A 312 2.47 -9.22 21.76
N ASP A 313 3.77 -9.35 21.51
CA ASP A 313 4.34 -9.38 20.15
C ASP A 313 3.92 -10.62 19.32
N ARG A 314 3.14 -11.53 19.92
CA ARG A 314 2.48 -12.67 19.25
C ARG A 314 0.97 -12.46 19.06
N ALA A 315 0.46 -11.27 19.37
CA ALA A 315 -0.92 -10.90 19.05
C ALA A 315 -1.12 -10.89 17.53
N LYS A 316 -2.34 -11.23 17.11
CA LYS A 316 -2.70 -11.41 15.71
C LYS A 316 -3.61 -10.29 15.27
N CYS A 317 -3.33 -9.68 14.13
CA CYS A 317 -4.19 -8.70 13.49
C CYS A 317 -5.42 -9.38 12.85
N ASN A 318 -6.26 -10.00 13.67
CA ASN A 318 -7.29 -10.95 13.22
C ASN A 318 -8.71 -10.69 13.74
N GLN A 319 -8.93 -9.63 14.52
CA GLN A 319 -10.26 -9.25 14.99
C GLN A 319 -10.86 -8.21 14.03
N LEU A 320 -11.78 -8.62 13.16
CA LEU A 320 -12.44 -7.73 12.19
C LEU A 320 -13.70 -7.11 12.80
N GLN A 321 -13.88 -5.80 12.62
CA GLN A 321 -15.08 -5.06 13.01
C GLN A 321 -15.53 -4.16 11.86
N GLN A 322 -16.75 -4.36 11.36
CA GLN A 322 -17.37 -3.43 10.43
C GLN A 322 -17.91 -2.18 11.17
N ILE A 323 -17.74 -1.01 10.56
CA ILE A 323 -18.21 0.28 11.06
C ILE A 323 -18.89 1.05 9.91
N ASP A 324 -20.04 1.64 10.20
CA ASP A 324 -20.76 2.58 9.34
C ASP A 324 -20.19 4.00 9.53
N LEU A 325 -19.69 4.64 8.46
CA LEU A 325 -19.01 5.94 8.56
C LEU A 325 -19.94 7.08 8.98
N ALA A 326 -21.19 7.05 8.53
CA ALA A 326 -22.16 8.12 8.77
C ALA A 326 -22.65 8.14 10.21
N THR A 327 -22.85 6.97 10.82
CA THR A 327 -23.50 6.80 12.13
C THR A 327 -22.59 6.31 13.25
N GLY A 328 -21.38 5.83 12.93
CA GLY A 328 -20.49 5.18 13.91
C GLY A 328 -21.01 3.82 14.38
N LYS A 329 -22.06 3.28 13.74
CA LYS A 329 -22.66 2.01 14.14
C LYS A 329 -21.69 0.87 13.82
N LYS A 330 -21.24 0.18 14.86
CA LYS A 330 -20.63 -1.16 14.74
C LYS A 330 -21.69 -2.16 14.29
N GLY A 331 -21.47 -2.82 13.16
CA GLY A 331 -22.20 -4.01 12.76
C GLY A 331 -21.45 -5.27 13.17
N TRP A 332 -21.32 -6.22 12.24
CA TRP A 332 -20.73 -7.53 12.51
C TRP A 332 -19.27 -7.44 12.98
N LYS A 333 -18.90 -8.45 13.78
CA LYS A 333 -17.53 -8.70 14.23
C LYS A 333 -17.21 -10.17 13.97
N THR A 334 -16.07 -10.44 13.32
CA THR A 334 -15.59 -11.78 13.00
C THR A 334 -14.12 -11.92 13.36
N GLN A 335 -13.73 -13.05 13.97
CA GLN A 335 -12.32 -13.41 14.04
C GLN A 335 -11.92 -14.10 12.74
N LEU A 336 -10.96 -13.52 12.02
CA LEU A 336 -10.29 -14.17 10.90
C LEU A 336 -9.55 -15.42 11.45
N PRO A 337 -9.85 -16.63 10.96
CA PRO A 337 -9.12 -17.83 11.37
C PRO A 337 -7.69 -17.78 10.82
N GLU A 338 -6.79 -18.59 11.38
CA GLU A 338 -5.48 -18.81 10.76
C GLU A 338 -5.60 -19.50 9.40
N GLY A 339 -4.55 -19.41 8.60
CA GLY A 339 -4.40 -20.19 7.39
C GLY A 339 -3.75 -21.54 7.61
N ALA A 340 -3.10 -22.06 6.57
CA ALA A 340 -2.21 -23.20 6.64
C ALA A 340 -0.90 -22.87 7.38
N LEU A 341 0.00 -23.85 7.52
CA LEU A 341 1.35 -23.62 8.04
C LEU A 341 2.06 -22.53 7.21
N PHE A 342 2.65 -21.55 7.89
CA PHE A 342 3.26 -20.31 7.33
C PHE A 342 2.29 -19.27 6.73
N ASP A 343 0.97 -19.51 6.77
CA ASP A 343 -0.05 -18.55 6.36
C ASP A 343 -0.71 -17.88 7.58
N SER A 344 -0.05 -16.82 8.07
CA SER A 344 -0.32 -16.22 9.38
C SER A 344 -1.22 -15.00 9.34
N THR A 345 -1.94 -14.77 10.45
CA THR A 345 -2.72 -13.57 10.72
C THR A 345 -2.00 -12.57 11.65
N LEU A 346 -0.66 -12.62 11.74
CA LEU A 346 0.13 -11.65 12.53
C LEU A 346 -0.06 -10.22 12.01
N THR A 347 0.02 -10.05 10.68
CA THR A 347 -0.34 -8.81 9.97
C THR A 347 -1.26 -9.17 8.81
N VAL A 348 -2.24 -8.31 8.49
CA VAL A 348 -3.18 -8.52 7.39
C VAL A 348 -3.31 -7.28 6.51
N GLY A 349 -3.60 -7.47 5.23
CA GLY A 349 -4.06 -6.41 4.34
C GLY A 349 -5.59 -6.39 4.28
N LEU A 350 -6.20 -5.21 4.27
CA LEU A 350 -7.64 -5.04 4.05
C LEU A 350 -7.88 -4.25 2.77
N SER A 351 -8.83 -4.68 1.96
CA SER A 351 -9.23 -4.01 0.71
C SER A 351 -10.71 -4.25 0.44
N VAL A 352 -11.38 -3.33 -0.26
CA VAL A 352 -12.82 -3.43 -0.56
C VAL A 352 -13.07 -3.28 -2.06
N THR A 353 -13.97 -4.08 -2.63
CA THR A 353 -14.43 -3.96 -4.02
C THR A 353 -15.94 -4.15 -4.06
N GLY A 354 -16.67 -3.04 -4.25
CA GLY A 354 -18.13 -3.02 -4.11
C GLY A 354 -18.56 -3.48 -2.72
N ARG A 355 -19.23 -4.64 -2.65
CA ARG A 355 -19.66 -5.30 -1.40
C ARG A 355 -18.62 -6.25 -0.78
N THR A 356 -17.50 -6.51 -1.44
CA THR A 356 -16.54 -7.53 -1.00
C THR A 356 -15.40 -6.92 -0.22
N LEU A 357 -15.25 -7.30 1.04
CA LEU A 357 -14.03 -7.16 1.82
C LEU A 357 -13.10 -8.31 1.45
N MET A 358 -11.88 -8.01 1.00
CA MET A 358 -10.82 -9.00 0.85
C MET A 358 -9.74 -8.80 1.92
N VAL A 359 -9.54 -9.84 2.73
CA VAL A 359 -8.61 -9.87 3.87
C VAL A 359 -7.40 -10.73 3.52
N GLY A 360 -6.28 -10.10 3.21
CA GLY A 360 -5.02 -10.78 2.87
C GLY A 360 -4.24 -11.22 4.11
N ARG A 361 -3.80 -12.48 4.13
CA ARG A 361 -2.80 -13.05 5.04
C ARG A 361 -1.42 -13.09 4.35
N SER A 362 -0.43 -13.75 4.96
CA SER A 362 0.91 -13.88 4.38
C SER A 362 1.02 -14.84 3.18
N GLN A 363 0.09 -15.80 2.99
CA GLN A 363 0.09 -16.75 1.86
C GLN A 363 -1.30 -17.10 1.29
N SER A 364 -2.36 -16.40 1.74
CA SER A 364 -3.72 -16.51 1.21
C SER A 364 -4.51 -15.21 1.43
N GLY A 365 -5.80 -15.21 1.10
CA GLY A 365 -6.75 -14.28 1.71
C GLY A 365 -8.15 -14.88 1.83
N VAL A 366 -9.02 -14.21 2.58
CA VAL A 366 -10.43 -14.59 2.77
C VAL A 366 -11.32 -13.41 2.41
N ALA A 367 -12.35 -13.68 1.59
CA ALA A 367 -13.35 -12.70 1.20
C ALA A 367 -14.60 -12.79 2.08
N TYR A 368 -15.17 -11.63 2.40
CA TYR A 368 -16.40 -11.48 3.18
C TYR A 368 -17.31 -10.45 2.52
N ASP A 369 -18.63 -10.61 2.63
CA ASP A 369 -19.60 -9.57 2.31
C ASP A 369 -19.60 -8.48 3.41
N VAL A 370 -19.47 -7.22 3.00
CA VAL A 370 -19.26 -6.07 3.91
C VAL A 370 -20.47 -5.80 4.82
N ASP A 371 -21.69 -6.13 4.44
CA ASP A 371 -22.87 -5.90 5.29
C ASP A 371 -23.12 -7.02 6.29
N SER A 372 -23.04 -8.26 5.83
CA SER A 372 -23.45 -9.43 6.61
C SER A 372 -22.31 -10.07 7.40
N GLY A 373 -21.05 -9.83 7.00
CA GLY A 373 -19.89 -10.55 7.52
C GLY A 373 -19.86 -12.01 7.07
N ALA A 374 -20.73 -12.42 6.15
CA ALA A 374 -20.74 -13.76 5.58
C ALA A 374 -19.47 -13.98 4.73
N LYS A 375 -18.77 -15.08 4.96
CA LYS A 375 -17.62 -15.48 4.15
C LYS A 375 -18.08 -15.86 2.74
N LEU A 376 -17.40 -15.32 1.73
CA LEU A 376 -17.67 -15.57 0.31
C LEU A 376 -16.78 -16.68 -0.26
N PHE A 377 -15.46 -16.54 -0.12
CA PHE A 377 -14.47 -17.52 -0.61
C PHE A 377 -13.12 -17.40 0.13
N ASP A 378 -12.24 -18.38 -0.06
CA ASP A 378 -10.81 -18.27 0.23
C ASP A 378 -10.03 -18.16 -1.09
N LYS A 379 -9.01 -17.31 -1.14
CA LYS A 379 -8.02 -17.26 -2.22
C LYS A 379 -6.72 -17.88 -1.69
N THR A 380 -6.61 -19.20 -1.85
CA THR A 380 -5.50 -20.03 -1.33
C THR A 380 -4.44 -20.31 -2.39
N LYS A 381 -3.43 -21.13 -2.04
CA LYS A 381 -2.39 -21.63 -2.94
C LYS A 381 -2.99 -22.34 -4.17
N TYR A 382 -2.45 -22.05 -5.35
CA TYR A 382 -2.85 -22.68 -6.63
C TYR A 382 -1.64 -22.99 -7.52
N GLY A 383 -1.85 -23.71 -8.63
CA GLY A 383 -0.83 -24.02 -9.63
C GLY A 383 0.42 -24.72 -9.08
N GLU A 384 1.56 -24.50 -9.73
CA GLU A 384 2.89 -24.93 -9.27
C GLU A 384 3.39 -24.05 -8.10
N ALA A 385 2.65 -24.06 -7.00
CA ALA A 385 2.94 -23.31 -5.79
C ALA A 385 3.00 -21.77 -5.98
N CYS A 386 1.95 -21.22 -6.59
CA CYS A 386 1.58 -19.82 -6.45
C CYS A 386 0.85 -19.59 -5.12
N PHE A 387 1.41 -18.73 -4.27
CA PHE A 387 0.82 -18.29 -3.00
C PHE A 387 0.37 -16.83 -3.12
N PRO A 388 -0.93 -16.50 -2.98
CA PRO A 388 -1.39 -15.12 -2.88
C PRO A 388 -0.72 -14.40 -1.70
N THR A 389 0.06 -13.34 -1.98
CA THR A 389 0.83 -12.59 -0.96
C THR A 389 0.31 -11.17 -0.73
N ALA A 390 -0.53 -10.63 -1.64
CA ALA A 390 -1.14 -9.32 -1.48
C ALA A 390 -2.40 -9.11 -2.31
N PHE A 391 -3.17 -8.07 -1.96
CA PHE A 391 -4.44 -7.69 -2.61
C PHE A 391 -4.57 -6.17 -2.69
N ALA A 392 -5.38 -5.68 -3.64
CA ALA A 392 -5.79 -4.28 -3.73
C ALA A 392 -7.25 -4.17 -4.18
N GLY A 393 -7.96 -3.16 -3.67
CA GLY A 393 -9.38 -2.90 -3.92
C GLY A 393 -9.66 -1.53 -4.54
N GLY A 394 -10.94 -1.18 -4.64
CA GLY A 394 -11.48 -0.04 -5.38
C GLY A 394 -12.45 -0.54 -6.46
N GLY A 395 -12.34 -0.01 -7.68
CA GLY A 395 -13.16 -0.44 -8.83
C GLY A 395 -12.90 -1.88 -9.32
N LYS A 396 -11.77 -2.47 -8.92
CA LYS A 396 -11.35 -3.84 -9.22
C LYS A 396 -10.79 -4.51 -7.98
N LEU A 397 -10.97 -5.84 -7.88
CA LEU A 397 -10.25 -6.66 -6.90
C LEU A 397 -9.03 -7.26 -7.57
N LEU A 398 -7.85 -6.92 -7.09
CA LEU A 398 -6.57 -7.42 -7.60
C LEU A 398 -5.92 -8.35 -6.57
N SER A 399 -5.23 -9.37 -7.07
CA SER A 399 -4.39 -10.27 -6.27
C SER A 399 -3.00 -10.35 -6.90
N VAL A 400 -1.97 -10.27 -6.06
CA VAL A 400 -0.60 -10.65 -6.43
C VAL A 400 -0.24 -11.91 -5.69
N ALA A 401 0.27 -12.90 -6.41
CA ALA A 401 0.78 -14.15 -5.88
C ALA A 401 2.26 -14.30 -6.23
N SER A 402 3.01 -14.96 -5.34
CA SER A 402 4.41 -15.33 -5.58
C SER A 402 4.49 -16.84 -5.83
N CYS A 403 5.10 -17.21 -6.95
CA CYS A 403 5.02 -18.54 -7.57
C CYS A 403 6.40 -19.17 -7.70
N GLY A 404 6.50 -20.50 -7.45
CA GLY A 404 7.75 -21.25 -7.65
C GLY A 404 8.93 -20.74 -6.82
N ALA A 405 8.67 -20.19 -5.63
CA ALA A 405 9.67 -19.50 -4.80
C ALA A 405 10.93 -20.37 -4.55
N GLY A 406 12.11 -19.80 -4.81
CA GLY A 406 13.40 -20.50 -4.75
C GLY A 406 13.74 -21.35 -5.99
N GLY A 407 12.79 -21.56 -6.91
CA GLY A 407 12.95 -22.40 -8.09
C GLY A 407 13.55 -21.71 -9.32
N SER A 408 13.84 -22.50 -10.35
CA SER A 408 14.15 -22.00 -11.70
C SER A 408 12.97 -21.21 -12.28
N ASN A 409 11.73 -21.67 -12.04
CA ASN A 409 10.47 -21.07 -12.50
C ASN A 409 9.98 -19.88 -11.64
N ALA A 410 10.72 -19.42 -10.62
CA ALA A 410 10.28 -18.36 -9.69
C ALA A 410 9.80 -17.07 -10.38
N HIS A 411 8.61 -16.58 -10.02
CA HIS A 411 7.97 -15.37 -10.55
C HIS A 411 6.87 -14.83 -9.62
N ASP A 412 6.30 -13.66 -9.93
CA ASP A 412 4.99 -13.25 -9.43
C ASP A 412 3.91 -13.42 -10.52
N GLU A 413 2.66 -13.61 -10.10
CA GLU A 413 1.47 -13.43 -10.94
C GLU A 413 0.62 -12.28 -10.40
N LEU A 414 0.11 -11.43 -11.31
CA LEU A 414 -0.93 -10.44 -11.05
C LEU A 414 -2.25 -10.95 -11.65
N GLN A 415 -3.34 -10.88 -10.89
CA GLN A 415 -4.66 -11.34 -11.33
C GLN A 415 -5.73 -10.30 -10.98
N GLU A 416 -6.60 -9.95 -11.93
CA GLU A 416 -7.93 -9.39 -11.58
C GLU A 416 -8.82 -10.55 -11.17
N LEU A 417 -9.37 -10.48 -9.96
CA LEU A 417 -10.34 -11.44 -9.47
C LEU A 417 -11.75 -10.92 -9.69
N ASP A 418 -12.67 -11.84 -9.99
CA ASP A 418 -14.08 -11.58 -9.81
C ASP A 418 -14.38 -11.41 -8.30
N PRO A 419 -14.92 -10.27 -7.85
CA PRO A 419 -15.05 -9.99 -6.42
C PRO A 419 -16.11 -10.85 -5.73
N ALA A 420 -17.10 -11.41 -6.46
CA ALA A 420 -18.10 -12.29 -5.84
C ALA A 420 -17.59 -13.72 -5.63
N SER A 421 -16.72 -14.23 -6.53
CA SER A 421 -16.35 -15.64 -6.59
C SER A 421 -14.86 -15.95 -6.43
N GLY A 422 -13.97 -14.96 -6.41
CA GLY A 422 -12.52 -15.13 -6.24
C GLY A 422 -11.80 -15.75 -7.44
N LYS A 423 -12.54 -16.05 -8.52
CA LYS A 423 -12.00 -16.60 -9.78
C LYS A 423 -11.20 -15.52 -10.51
N ALA A 424 -10.04 -15.88 -11.04
CA ALA A 424 -9.28 -14.97 -11.89
C ALA A 424 -10.05 -14.72 -13.21
N ARG A 425 -10.24 -13.44 -13.55
CA ARG A 425 -10.77 -12.99 -14.86
C ARG A 425 -9.68 -13.01 -15.92
N TRP A 426 -8.46 -12.67 -15.50
CA TRP A 426 -7.22 -12.81 -16.26
C TRP A 426 -6.05 -13.01 -15.30
N THR A 427 -4.96 -13.54 -15.82
CA THR A 427 -3.68 -13.71 -15.11
C THR A 427 -2.56 -13.15 -15.96
N HIS A 428 -1.74 -12.29 -15.38
CA HIS A 428 -0.51 -11.77 -15.98
C HIS A 428 0.70 -12.30 -15.21
N ARG A 429 1.57 -13.04 -15.91
CA ARG A 429 2.84 -13.52 -15.37
C ARG A 429 3.88 -12.40 -15.42
N ILE A 430 4.45 -12.06 -14.27
CA ILE A 430 5.54 -11.10 -14.15
C ILE A 430 6.87 -11.84 -14.40
N ASP A 431 7.81 -11.19 -15.09
CA ASP A 431 9.10 -11.79 -15.43
C ASP A 431 9.96 -12.12 -14.19
N LYS A 432 10.80 -13.15 -14.31
CA LYS A 432 11.68 -13.59 -13.21
C LYS A 432 12.58 -12.46 -12.71
N GLY A 433 12.61 -12.28 -11.38
CA GLY A 433 13.38 -11.24 -10.69
C GLY A 433 12.70 -9.87 -10.64
N TRP A 434 11.55 -9.70 -11.30
CA TRP A 434 10.67 -8.55 -11.06
C TRP A 434 9.66 -8.87 -9.95
N THR A 435 9.27 -7.83 -9.22
CA THR A 435 8.35 -7.92 -8.09
C THR A 435 7.40 -6.73 -8.09
N VAL A 436 6.10 -6.99 -8.21
CA VAL A 436 5.05 -5.96 -8.11
C VAL A 436 5.07 -5.34 -6.71
N ALA A 437 5.55 -4.11 -6.60
CA ALA A 437 5.80 -3.45 -5.33
C ALA A 437 4.60 -2.60 -4.87
N ARG A 438 3.88 -1.94 -5.80
CA ARG A 438 2.67 -1.14 -5.53
C ARG A 438 1.71 -1.15 -6.70
N VAL A 439 0.45 -0.81 -6.42
CA VAL A 439 -0.56 -0.43 -7.40
C VAL A 439 -0.88 1.05 -7.18
N TYR A 440 -0.49 1.90 -8.11
CA TYR A 440 -0.71 3.36 -8.03
C TYR A 440 -2.14 3.77 -8.41
N SER A 441 -2.83 2.93 -9.18
CA SER A 441 -4.25 3.05 -9.49
C SER A 441 -4.78 1.67 -9.84
N VAL A 442 -5.96 1.30 -9.34
CA VAL A 442 -6.61 0.02 -9.68
C VAL A 442 -7.43 0.10 -10.96
N ASP A 443 -8.03 1.26 -11.26
CA ASP A 443 -8.82 1.49 -12.46
C ASP A 443 -8.73 2.97 -12.89
N PRO A 444 -8.05 3.29 -14.01
CA PRO A 444 -7.28 2.37 -14.86
C PRO A 444 -6.08 1.77 -14.11
N LEU A 445 -5.72 0.53 -14.45
CA LEU A 445 -4.71 -0.23 -13.71
C LEU A 445 -3.27 0.22 -14.02
N VAL A 446 -2.59 0.73 -12.98
CA VAL A 446 -1.19 1.18 -12.99
C VAL A 446 -0.41 0.48 -11.89
N VAL A 447 0.64 -0.24 -12.27
CA VAL A 447 1.42 -1.11 -11.36
C VAL A 447 2.88 -0.70 -11.37
N TYR A 448 3.44 -0.47 -10.19
CA TYR A 448 4.86 -0.21 -9.97
C TYR A 448 5.55 -1.51 -9.53
N SER A 449 6.59 -1.90 -10.28
CA SER A 449 7.37 -3.11 -10.08
C SER A 449 8.85 -2.80 -9.93
N THR A 450 9.55 -3.56 -9.11
CA THR A 450 10.99 -3.42 -8.88
C THR A 450 11.74 -4.70 -9.28
N ASN A 451 13.02 -4.56 -9.66
CA ASN A 451 13.94 -5.67 -9.85
C ASN A 451 15.20 -5.39 -9.02
N ARG A 452 15.35 -6.13 -7.92
CA ARG A 452 16.37 -5.87 -6.89
C ARG A 452 17.79 -6.10 -7.41
N ASP A 453 17.99 -7.17 -8.18
CA ASP A 453 19.30 -7.58 -8.68
C ASP A 453 19.83 -6.58 -9.71
N LYS A 454 18.95 -6.12 -10.61
CA LYS A 454 19.25 -5.08 -11.61
C LYS A 454 19.16 -3.65 -11.06
N LYS A 455 18.81 -3.46 -9.77
CA LYS A 455 18.59 -2.17 -9.09
C LYS A 455 17.71 -1.19 -9.89
N THR A 456 16.65 -1.69 -10.52
CA THR A 456 15.79 -0.92 -11.42
C THR A 456 14.31 -1.08 -11.06
N TRP A 457 13.48 -0.21 -11.61
CA TRP A 457 12.03 -0.18 -11.43
C TRP A 457 11.33 0.03 -12.77
N ASN A 458 10.01 -0.22 -12.79
CA ASN A 458 9.16 -0.08 -13.96
C ASN A 458 7.74 0.27 -13.50
N ILE A 459 7.05 1.16 -14.23
CA ILE A 459 5.62 1.42 -14.05
C ILE A 459 4.92 0.93 -15.32
N SER A 460 4.11 -0.12 -15.18
CA SER A 460 3.35 -0.71 -16.29
C SER A 460 1.87 -0.39 -16.17
N THR A 461 1.25 0.03 -17.27
CA THR A 461 -0.21 0.22 -17.38
C THR A 461 -0.82 -0.99 -18.06
N PHE A 462 -2.03 -1.38 -17.64
CA PHE A 462 -2.67 -2.61 -18.11
C PHE A 462 -3.97 -2.33 -18.87
N GLY A 463 -4.24 -3.14 -19.89
CA GLY A 463 -5.55 -3.23 -20.54
C GLY A 463 -6.52 -4.08 -19.71
N SER A 464 -7.81 -4.00 -20.04
CA SER A 464 -8.89 -4.73 -19.34
C SER A 464 -8.75 -6.26 -19.34
N GLY A 465 -8.00 -6.83 -20.29
CA GLY A 465 -7.67 -8.26 -20.37
C GLY A 465 -6.35 -8.68 -19.73
N GLY A 466 -5.71 -7.83 -18.91
CA GLY A 466 -4.47 -8.18 -18.21
C GLY A 466 -3.19 -8.12 -19.05
N ALA A 467 -3.26 -7.72 -20.31
CA ALA A 467 -2.06 -7.41 -21.10
C ALA A 467 -1.49 -6.05 -20.68
N ILE A 468 -0.16 -5.89 -20.72
CA ILE A 468 0.48 -4.58 -20.56
C ILE A 468 0.13 -3.72 -21.78
N ARG A 469 -0.44 -2.54 -21.52
CA ARG A 469 -0.82 -1.52 -22.51
C ARG A 469 0.35 -0.61 -22.84
N SER A 470 1.10 -0.17 -21.83
CA SER A 470 2.32 0.63 -21.98
C SER A 470 3.21 0.54 -20.75
N GLN A 471 4.45 1.01 -20.85
CA GLN A 471 5.40 1.10 -19.74
C GLN A 471 6.01 2.49 -19.72
N VAL A 472 6.13 3.10 -18.54
CA VAL A 472 6.61 4.47 -18.39
C VAL A 472 8.06 4.58 -18.86
N SER A 473 8.29 5.39 -19.90
CA SER A 473 9.62 5.61 -20.48
C SER A 473 10.36 6.80 -19.87
N VAL A 474 9.69 7.58 -19.03
CA VAL A 474 10.22 8.80 -18.41
C VAL A 474 11.30 8.42 -17.39
N GLN A 475 12.54 8.84 -17.67
CA GLN A 475 13.69 8.62 -16.80
C GLN A 475 13.76 9.72 -15.74
N GLU A 476 12.99 9.55 -14.67
CA GLU A 476 12.77 10.57 -13.64
C GLU A 476 12.69 9.91 -12.26
N ASP A 477 13.19 10.58 -11.22
CA ASP A 477 13.25 10.01 -9.87
C ASP A 477 11.99 10.35 -9.08
N PHE A 478 10.92 9.57 -9.26
CA PHE A 478 9.61 9.84 -8.65
C PHE A 478 9.57 9.62 -7.14
N ALA A 479 8.79 10.43 -6.42
CA ALA A 479 8.70 10.41 -4.95
C ALA A 479 7.26 10.39 -4.38
N PRO A 480 6.38 9.45 -4.80
CA PRO A 480 5.09 9.26 -4.10
C PRO A 480 5.32 8.77 -2.66
N LEU A 481 4.48 9.23 -1.74
CA LEU A 481 4.52 8.90 -0.31
C LEU A 481 3.92 7.51 -0.06
N CYS A 482 4.68 6.46 -0.37
CA CYS A 482 4.33 5.08 -0.05
C CYS A 482 4.86 4.68 1.34
N GLY A 483 3.98 4.26 2.24
CA GLY A 483 4.33 3.86 3.61
C GLY A 483 5.26 2.64 3.69
N LEU A 484 6.04 2.50 4.77
CA LEU A 484 6.99 1.38 4.94
C LEU A 484 6.28 0.04 5.20
N ALA A 485 6.31 -0.84 4.21
CA ALA A 485 5.75 -2.19 4.27
C ALA A 485 6.86 -3.22 4.51
N ILE A 486 7.03 -3.66 5.76
CA ILE A 486 8.20 -4.47 6.20
C ILE A 486 7.89 -5.97 6.29
N LEU A 487 6.71 -6.35 6.80
CA LEU A 487 6.33 -7.76 7.06
C LEU A 487 5.34 -8.31 6.04
N ASN A 488 4.39 -7.50 5.61
CA ASN A 488 3.45 -7.80 4.52
C ASN A 488 3.75 -6.92 3.30
N ARG A 489 3.37 -7.43 2.13
CA ARG A 489 3.41 -6.72 0.85
C ARG A 489 2.14 -5.87 0.71
N ASP A 490 2.20 -4.61 1.12
CA ASP A 490 1.12 -3.65 0.90
C ASP A 490 1.16 -3.13 -0.55
N LEU A 491 0.08 -3.37 -1.32
CA LEU A 491 -0.06 -2.87 -2.68
C LEU A 491 -0.69 -1.48 -2.77
N GLN A 492 -1.50 -1.08 -1.79
CA GLN A 492 -2.16 0.23 -1.76
C GLN A 492 -1.27 1.21 -0.97
N GLY A 493 -1.84 2.16 -0.22
CA GLY A 493 -1.07 2.93 0.78
C GLY A 493 -0.03 3.93 0.25
N CYS A 494 -0.02 4.25 -1.05
CA CYS A 494 0.72 5.39 -1.60
C CYS A 494 -0.17 6.63 -1.66
N LYS A 495 0.35 7.77 -1.17
CA LYS A 495 -0.23 9.12 -1.34
C LYS A 495 0.72 9.96 -2.20
N GLY A 496 0.30 11.14 -2.63
CA GLY A 496 1.12 11.91 -3.59
C GLY A 496 1.21 11.22 -4.96
N VAL A 497 0.15 10.55 -5.39
CA VAL A 497 0.00 9.95 -6.73
C VAL A 497 -1.48 9.95 -7.08
N ALA A 498 -1.81 10.23 -8.33
CA ALA A 498 -3.19 10.23 -8.82
C ALA A 498 -3.23 9.74 -10.28
N ALA A 499 -4.39 9.27 -10.73
CA ALA A 499 -4.64 8.98 -12.14
C ALA A 499 -6.02 9.48 -12.55
N ASP A 500 -6.18 9.75 -13.84
CA ASP A 500 -7.48 9.84 -14.51
C ASP A 500 -7.59 8.76 -15.61
N ALA A 501 -8.55 8.87 -16.52
CA ALA A 501 -8.80 7.86 -17.56
C ALA A 501 -7.66 7.70 -18.59
N ASP A 502 -6.78 8.70 -18.76
CA ASP A 502 -5.69 8.66 -19.76
C ASP A 502 -4.30 9.05 -19.22
N THR A 503 -4.22 9.57 -17.99
CA THR A 503 -2.99 10.14 -17.40
C THR A 503 -2.70 9.63 -15.99
N LEU A 504 -1.43 9.34 -15.73
CA LEU A 504 -0.85 9.15 -14.39
C LEU A 504 -0.11 10.42 -13.97
N TYR A 505 -0.28 10.86 -12.73
CA TYR A 505 0.36 12.04 -12.16
C TYR A 505 1.33 11.65 -11.04
N LEU A 506 2.61 11.96 -11.21
CA LEU A 506 3.68 11.61 -10.27
C LEU A 506 4.53 12.84 -9.88
N PRO A 507 4.85 13.03 -8.59
CA PRO A 507 5.79 14.05 -8.15
C PRO A 507 7.23 13.59 -8.39
N THR A 508 8.09 14.47 -8.88
CA THR A 508 9.54 14.27 -8.87
C THR A 508 10.09 14.42 -7.46
N ARG A 509 11.28 13.85 -7.21
CA ARG A 509 11.98 13.99 -5.92
C ARG A 509 12.74 15.31 -5.87
N ALA A 510 12.34 16.20 -4.95
CA ALA A 510 13.18 17.29 -4.48
C ALA A 510 13.84 16.90 -3.15
N THR A 511 15.11 17.26 -2.97
CA THR A 511 15.82 17.21 -1.68
C THR A 511 15.82 18.56 -0.98
N THR A 512 15.88 19.64 -1.77
CA THR A 512 15.64 21.02 -1.37
C THR A 512 14.88 21.73 -2.49
N GLY A 513 14.07 22.73 -2.12
CA GLY A 513 13.34 23.52 -3.10
C GLY A 513 12.17 22.79 -3.77
N PRO A 514 11.61 23.40 -4.83
CA PRO A 514 10.40 22.92 -5.49
C PRO A 514 10.64 21.71 -6.39
N ASN A 515 9.73 20.75 -6.31
CA ASN A 515 9.64 19.65 -7.27
C ASN A 515 8.74 20.02 -8.48
N GLU A 516 8.51 19.03 -9.34
CA GLU A 516 7.52 19.08 -10.42
C GLU A 516 6.52 17.93 -10.28
N ILE A 517 5.31 18.09 -10.82
CA ILE A 517 4.42 16.97 -11.14
C ILE A 517 4.54 16.67 -12.62
N VAL A 518 4.86 15.43 -12.96
CA VAL A 518 4.89 14.91 -14.33
C VAL A 518 3.58 14.19 -14.62
N ALA A 519 2.97 14.52 -15.75
CA ALA A 519 1.80 13.85 -16.30
C ALA A 519 2.25 12.84 -17.37
N VAL A 520 1.95 11.56 -17.17
CA VAL A 520 2.39 10.46 -18.04
C VAL A 520 1.19 9.79 -18.70
N SER A 521 1.23 9.65 -20.02
CA SER A 521 0.17 9.01 -20.81
C SER A 521 0.05 7.52 -20.51
N LEU A 522 -1.11 7.10 -20.00
CA LEU A 522 -1.45 5.70 -19.73
C LEU A 522 -1.54 4.82 -21.00
N ALA A 523 -1.60 5.46 -22.17
CA ALA A 523 -1.68 4.82 -23.47
C ALA A 523 -0.31 4.57 -24.13
N SER A 524 0.74 5.28 -23.71
CA SER A 524 2.04 5.28 -24.39
C SER A 524 3.26 5.27 -23.47
N GLY A 525 3.08 5.47 -22.16
CA GLY A 525 4.17 5.56 -21.18
C GLY A 525 5.01 6.84 -21.27
N LYS A 526 4.69 7.75 -22.20
CA LYS A 526 5.44 8.99 -22.42
C LYS A 526 4.88 10.13 -21.58
N GLU A 527 5.74 11.09 -21.25
CA GLU A 527 5.34 12.38 -20.68
C GLU A 527 4.38 13.11 -21.63
N LYS A 528 3.27 13.61 -21.09
CA LYS A 528 2.34 14.54 -21.76
C LYS A 528 2.73 15.98 -21.50
N TRP A 529 3.08 16.28 -20.25
CA TRP A 529 3.54 17.57 -19.75
C TRP A 529 4.13 17.40 -18.34
N ARG A 530 4.82 18.43 -17.84
CA ARG A 530 5.18 18.57 -16.43
C ARG A 530 4.90 19.99 -15.94
N VAL A 531 4.75 20.16 -14.64
CA VAL A 531 4.48 21.46 -14.01
C VAL A 531 5.21 21.59 -12.67
N LYS A 532 5.99 22.67 -12.54
CA LYS A 532 6.71 23.01 -11.31
C LYS A 532 5.76 23.45 -10.19
N SER A 533 6.13 23.18 -8.94
CA SER A 533 5.46 23.75 -7.77
C SER A 533 5.36 25.29 -7.85
N PRO A 534 4.22 25.90 -7.46
CA PRO A 534 4.01 27.35 -7.41
C PRO A 534 4.48 27.99 -6.09
N ALA A 535 5.34 27.31 -5.34
CA ALA A 535 6.06 27.77 -4.16
C ALA A 535 7.49 27.16 -4.23
N ASP A 536 8.32 27.35 -3.20
CA ASP A 536 9.63 26.68 -3.13
C ASP A 536 9.56 25.32 -2.39
N GLU A 537 8.37 24.91 -2.00
CA GLU A 537 8.07 23.62 -1.37
C GLU A 537 7.58 22.57 -2.38
N SER A 538 7.61 21.30 -2.00
CA SER A 538 7.14 20.19 -2.83
C SER A 538 5.61 20.18 -3.01
N MET A 539 5.18 19.77 -4.20
CA MET A 539 3.80 19.64 -4.63
C MET A 539 3.47 18.17 -4.92
N LEU A 540 2.38 17.69 -4.34
CA LEU A 540 1.97 16.29 -4.34
C LEU A 540 0.56 16.13 -4.96
N PRO A 541 0.37 15.21 -5.93
CA PRO A 541 -0.95 14.83 -6.42
C PRO A 541 -1.89 14.37 -5.29
N VAL A 542 -3.10 14.91 -5.24
CA VAL A 542 -4.16 14.47 -4.31
C VAL A 542 -5.16 13.57 -5.05
N ARG A 543 -5.78 14.10 -6.11
CA ARG A 543 -6.82 13.44 -6.91
C ARG A 543 -7.04 14.16 -8.23
N ALA A 544 -7.53 13.46 -9.25
CA ALA A 544 -7.99 14.07 -10.50
C ALA A 544 -9.52 14.11 -10.55
N GLU A 545 -10.10 15.28 -10.82
CA GLU A 545 -11.56 15.49 -10.89
C GLU A 545 -11.92 16.65 -11.82
N GLY A 546 -13.05 16.55 -12.54
CA GLY A 546 -13.60 17.68 -13.31
C GLY A 546 -12.66 18.32 -14.35
N GLY A 547 -11.76 17.53 -14.97
CA GLY A 547 -10.74 18.04 -15.91
C GLY A 547 -9.57 18.77 -15.24
N LYS A 548 -9.36 18.55 -13.93
CA LYS A 548 -8.30 19.16 -13.13
C LYS A 548 -7.58 18.10 -12.30
N LEU A 549 -6.27 18.24 -12.17
CA LEU A 549 -5.52 17.63 -11.09
C LEU A 549 -5.58 18.56 -9.87
N ILE A 550 -6.00 18.04 -8.73
CA ILE A 550 -5.86 18.70 -7.43
C ILE A 550 -4.53 18.27 -6.82
N ALA A 551 -3.73 19.24 -6.39
CA ALA A 551 -2.43 19.01 -5.76
C ALA A 551 -2.30 19.81 -4.45
N TYR A 552 -1.61 19.22 -3.48
CA TYR A 552 -1.24 19.83 -2.21
C TYR A 552 0.22 20.26 -2.29
N VAL A 553 0.49 21.55 -2.07
CA VAL A 553 1.84 22.08 -1.88
C VAL A 553 2.09 22.14 -0.38
N GLU A 554 3.15 21.48 0.07
CA GLU A 554 3.48 21.32 1.47
C GLU A 554 3.94 22.65 2.11
N PRO A 555 3.74 22.85 3.42
CA PRO A 555 4.34 23.97 4.16
C PRO A 555 5.86 23.78 4.36
N SER A 556 6.53 24.85 4.76
CA SER A 556 7.88 24.79 5.33
C SER A 556 7.86 25.30 6.79
N TYR A 557 8.97 25.85 7.29
CA TYR A 557 8.96 26.60 8.57
C TYR A 557 8.51 28.05 8.38
N ASP A 558 8.74 28.61 7.19
CA ASP A 558 8.55 30.03 6.87
C ASP A 558 7.42 30.26 5.84
N SER A 559 6.81 29.19 5.33
CA SER A 559 5.60 29.23 4.49
C SER A 559 4.54 28.24 4.94
N ALA A 560 3.27 28.56 4.65
CA ALA A 560 2.12 27.71 4.90
C ALA A 560 1.63 27.00 3.64
N GLY A 561 1.12 25.78 3.82
CA GLY A 561 0.69 24.90 2.74
C GLY A 561 -0.45 25.50 1.92
N ARG A 562 -0.69 24.93 0.75
CA ARG A 562 -1.78 25.39 -0.15
C ARG A 562 -2.31 24.25 -0.98
N VAL A 563 -3.59 24.33 -1.35
CA VAL A 563 -4.16 23.43 -2.36
C VAL A 563 -4.31 24.20 -3.66
N VAL A 564 -3.92 23.56 -4.76
CA VAL A 564 -3.98 24.12 -6.11
C VAL A 564 -4.71 23.17 -7.06
N SER A 565 -5.30 23.72 -8.12
CA SER A 565 -5.84 22.94 -9.24
C SER A 565 -5.06 23.25 -10.51
N ILE A 566 -4.65 22.20 -11.23
CA ILE A 566 -3.98 22.24 -12.53
C ILE A 566 -4.97 21.74 -13.57
N ALA A 567 -5.33 22.56 -14.56
CA ALA A 567 -6.23 22.14 -15.63
C ALA A 567 -5.52 21.18 -16.61
N THR A 568 -6.03 19.97 -16.77
CA THR A 568 -5.30 18.87 -17.44
C THR A 568 -5.28 18.98 -18.96
N GLY A 569 -6.19 19.78 -19.54
CA GLY A 569 -6.26 20.10 -20.97
C GLY A 569 -5.90 21.55 -21.34
N ALA A 570 -5.37 22.36 -20.41
CA ALA A 570 -5.00 23.75 -20.69
C ALA A 570 -3.51 23.87 -21.01
N ALA A 571 -3.14 24.44 -22.16
CA ALA A 571 -1.78 24.38 -22.73
C ALA A 571 -0.62 24.86 -21.83
N ALA A 572 -0.89 25.71 -20.83
CA ALA A 572 0.12 26.22 -19.89
C ALA A 572 0.17 25.47 -18.54
N HIS A 573 -0.79 24.56 -18.28
CA HIS A 573 -0.95 23.77 -17.05
C HIS A 573 -0.75 24.52 -15.71
N THR A 574 -0.98 25.85 -15.71
CA THR A 574 -0.59 26.72 -14.59
C THR A 574 -1.36 26.37 -13.31
N PRO A 575 -0.69 26.16 -12.15
CA PRO A 575 -1.38 25.87 -10.89
C PRO A 575 -2.21 27.08 -10.40
N VAL A 576 -3.52 26.89 -10.30
CA VAL A 576 -4.46 27.91 -9.77
C VAL A 576 -4.75 27.62 -8.29
N LYS A 577 -4.52 28.58 -7.41
CA LYS A 577 -4.69 28.40 -5.95
C LYS A 577 -6.16 28.29 -5.55
N LEU A 578 -6.51 27.21 -4.84
CA LEU A 578 -7.86 26.94 -4.31
C LEU A 578 -8.00 27.37 -2.85
N LEU A 579 -7.00 27.02 -2.02
CA LEU A 579 -6.82 27.42 -0.61
C LEU A 579 -5.38 27.88 -0.39
N GLN A 580 -5.17 28.79 0.55
CA GLN A 580 -3.86 29.14 1.13
C GLN A 580 -3.97 29.00 2.63
N ASN A 581 -3.22 28.10 3.25
CA ASN A 581 -3.31 27.89 4.69
C ASN A 581 -2.67 29.06 5.46
N PRO A 582 -3.16 29.40 6.66
CA PRO A 582 -2.66 30.53 7.44
C PRO A 582 -1.30 30.20 8.06
N MET A 583 -0.42 31.22 8.19
CA MET A 583 0.95 31.01 8.66
C MET A 583 1.05 30.48 10.09
N SER A 584 0.09 30.84 10.95
CA SER A 584 -0.08 30.29 12.30
C SER A 584 -0.27 28.77 12.34
N ALA A 585 -0.78 28.16 11.27
CA ALA A 585 -0.93 26.71 11.18
C ALA A 585 0.30 25.98 10.64
N ALA A 586 1.26 26.67 9.99
CA ALA A 586 2.35 26.03 9.23
C ALA A 586 3.21 25.08 10.07
N ARG A 587 3.54 25.44 11.32
CA ARG A 587 4.28 24.57 12.27
C ARG A 587 3.49 23.32 12.66
N VAL A 588 2.16 23.41 12.74
CA VAL A 588 1.30 22.26 13.00
C VAL A 588 1.23 21.37 11.75
N GLU A 589 1.01 21.96 10.59
CA GLU A 589 0.91 21.31 9.28
C GLU A 589 2.20 20.56 8.88
N ASN A 590 3.37 21.23 8.94
CA ASN A 590 4.68 20.69 8.56
C ASN A 590 5.06 19.44 9.38
N GLY A 591 4.83 19.48 10.70
CA GLY A 591 5.14 18.35 11.58
C GLY A 591 4.22 17.12 11.46
N PHE A 592 3.32 17.03 10.46
CA PHE A 592 2.71 15.77 10.05
C PHE A 592 3.72 14.98 9.17
N PHE A 593 4.74 14.38 9.80
CA PHE A 593 5.80 13.66 9.07
C PHE A 593 5.25 12.44 8.30
N SER A 594 4.56 11.54 9.00
CA SER A 594 3.82 10.41 8.43
C SER A 594 2.39 10.85 8.13
N LYS A 595 2.05 11.14 6.88
CA LYS A 595 0.81 11.85 6.52
C LYS A 595 -0.13 11.06 5.62
N ASP A 596 -1.43 11.32 5.78
CA ASP A 596 -2.49 11.07 4.80
C ASP A 596 -3.22 12.40 4.56
N PHE A 597 -3.63 12.65 3.32
CA PHE A 597 -4.33 13.86 2.91
C PHE A 597 -5.37 13.59 1.82
N ASP A 598 -6.44 14.39 1.80
CA ASP A 598 -7.52 14.32 0.81
C ASP A 598 -8.17 15.70 0.61
N TRP A 599 -8.87 15.85 -0.51
CA TRP A 599 -9.63 17.04 -0.90
C TRP A 599 -11.07 16.66 -1.21
N VAL A 600 -12.01 17.17 -0.41
CA VAL A 600 -13.46 16.86 -0.53
C VAL A 600 -14.28 18.10 -0.23
N ASP A 601 -15.27 18.40 -1.08
CA ASP A 601 -16.24 19.49 -0.92
C ASP A 601 -15.60 20.85 -0.56
N GLY A 602 -14.53 21.21 -1.26
CA GLY A 602 -13.82 22.48 -1.09
C GLY A 602 -12.94 22.57 0.17
N ARG A 603 -12.78 21.47 0.90
CA ARG A 603 -11.96 21.37 2.11
C ARG A 603 -10.74 20.49 1.88
N PHE A 604 -9.65 20.85 2.55
CA PHE A 604 -8.44 20.04 2.61
C PHE A 604 -8.33 19.37 3.97
N TYR A 605 -8.06 18.07 4.00
CA TYR A 605 -7.87 17.29 5.22
C TYR A 605 -6.45 16.75 5.27
N LEU A 606 -5.82 16.85 6.44
CA LEU A 606 -4.50 16.30 6.73
C LEU A 606 -4.59 15.49 8.03
N SER A 607 -4.12 14.25 8.02
CA SER A 607 -4.03 13.42 9.23
C SER A 607 -2.71 12.69 9.31
N THR A 608 -2.33 12.23 10.51
CA THR A 608 -1.17 11.36 10.65
C THR A 608 -1.54 9.91 10.34
N THR A 609 -0.61 9.16 9.75
CA THR A 609 -0.70 7.70 9.60
C THR A 609 -0.03 6.94 10.75
N ARG A 610 0.73 7.62 11.62
CA ARG A 610 1.38 7.02 12.80
C ARG A 610 1.46 7.98 13.98
N LEU A 611 1.27 7.45 15.18
CA LEU A 611 1.41 8.16 16.46
C LEU A 611 2.78 7.87 17.07
N THR A 612 3.48 8.93 17.51
CA THR A 612 4.69 8.83 18.31
C THR A 612 4.34 8.77 19.80
N GLY A 613 5.02 7.89 20.54
CA GLY A 613 4.92 7.84 22.00
C GLY A 613 5.89 8.81 22.66
N GLY A 614 5.44 9.54 23.68
CA GLY A 614 6.27 10.49 24.42
C GLY A 614 5.51 11.16 25.56
N ALA A 615 6.24 11.80 26.48
CA ALA A 615 5.65 12.51 27.63
C ALA A 615 5.23 13.96 27.31
N ALA A 616 5.58 14.48 26.13
CA ALA A 616 5.44 15.89 25.76
C ALA A 616 4.05 16.23 25.16
N GLY A 617 2.98 15.87 25.87
CA GLY A 617 1.60 16.14 25.46
C GLY A 617 1.03 15.13 24.45
N LYS A 618 -0.19 15.40 23.97
CA LYS A 618 -0.87 14.58 22.96
C LYS A 618 -0.31 14.87 21.57
N GLY A 619 -0.17 13.84 20.74
CA GLY A 619 0.32 13.99 19.37
C GLY A 619 -0.68 14.72 18.44
N LYS A 620 -0.25 15.01 17.20
CA LYS A 620 -1.15 15.50 16.14
C LYS A 620 -1.98 14.35 15.59
N LEU A 621 -3.29 14.51 15.41
CA LEU A 621 -4.16 13.46 14.81
C LEU A 621 -4.69 13.86 13.43
N MET A 622 -5.47 14.93 13.36
CA MET A 622 -6.16 15.35 12.14
C MET A 622 -6.47 16.85 12.16
N LEU A 623 -6.47 17.48 11.00
CA LEU A 623 -6.70 18.91 10.80
C LEU A 623 -7.49 19.12 9.49
N ALA A 624 -8.43 20.05 9.49
CA ALA A 624 -9.24 20.40 8.32
C ALA A 624 -9.16 21.90 8.00
N TYR A 625 -9.01 22.23 6.72
CA TYR A 625 -9.02 23.60 6.20
C TYR A 625 -10.21 23.87 5.28
N GLY A 626 -10.75 25.09 5.31
CA GLY A 626 -11.85 25.58 4.45
C GLY A 626 -11.78 27.10 4.28
N LYS A 627 -12.78 27.75 3.67
CA LYS A 627 -12.76 29.22 3.45
C LYS A 627 -13.36 30.02 4.61
#